data_AF-M5BR81-F1
#
_entry.id   AF-M5BR81-F1
#
_cell.length_a   1.000
_cell.length_b   1.000
_cell.length_c   1.000
_cell.angle_alpha   90.00
_cell.angle_beta   90.00
_cell.angle_gamma   90.00
#
_symmetry.space_group_name_H-M   'P 1'
#
loop_
_entity.id
_entity.type
_entity.pdbx_description
1 polymer ?
#
loop_
_entity_poly.entity_id
_entity_poly.type
_entity_poly.pdbx_seq_one_letter_code
_entity_poly.pdbx_strand_id
1 'polypeptide(L)'
;MDLSPITKLPQETLLRILHYCDLKSIIWFSSTCKKTYAIVKSSASLQLQINLDINGLEVEEGSMKGNSSHSLLKELRGYLGAWLNLNFSPVVRQYTSIHRDQVPAFRFDLRDGVLSLDFQAPALGNENGSDIIAFDSSQALELSSLGTPCQVNFEQKFETSAMDPKQDLMVLVEPLTPTSTFARLHLRSKTTGEPHLLSSEPVITIRLGSASSKVIKRMRPPQVVGEYLMVSFCWTSPAPDGSKLYAYETVLWRWKAGELATRINSEENTLSTFLDKSRIVSYSKLPEQNSVSNGLALFIHDIPDAEDTLNTTQDLKEPSHGVCDILKYPAQKPALTFKLPELLSHAAIDGDGIELFSSPLPGDSVRLNAATLLFSRAMTLELRFTIWNISSDRDLFGRSNAPSSSTLQVFVSTRHLFKHIEANQPGNGAIIEWCQWGPAATRWLKFNEMPNALYGPRYIQAIGSSDGSVSILAMDFNAPAIAVLEHKRKSPGVNHGSLLQSGAHTAVGWDVPVGEQTEDDGVYPGLDGSIVKEETTLSELFKYPVVSRLPYRTISKTILMGHESFRRIKIDAEYLVMIPDILTLTLSEAENFCLSFGKLDMPSEE
;
A
#
# COMPACT_ATOMS: atom_id res chain seq x y z
N MET A 1 16.56 48.40 12.45
CA MET A 1 15.75 47.23 12.82
C MET A 1 16.68 46.27 13.53
N ASP A 2 16.55 46.16 14.86
CA ASP A 2 17.34 45.21 15.62
C ASP A 2 17.01 43.78 15.18
N LEU A 3 18.04 43.07 14.72
CA LEU A 3 17.94 41.67 14.35
C LEU A 3 17.38 40.88 15.55
N SER A 4 16.36 40.04 15.29
CA SER A 4 15.74 39.17 16.29
C SER A 4 16.81 38.46 17.14
N PRO A 5 16.65 38.38 18.48
CA PRO A 5 17.64 37.79 19.40
C PRO A 5 18.13 36.40 18.97
N ILE A 6 17.26 35.62 18.32
CA ILE A 6 17.59 34.27 17.82
C ILE A 6 18.73 34.27 16.79
N THR A 7 18.89 35.35 16.03
CA THR A 7 19.94 35.45 14.99
C THR A 7 21.33 35.73 15.57
N LYS A 8 21.42 36.07 16.87
CA LYS A 8 22.67 36.26 17.60
C LYS A 8 23.23 34.94 18.16
N LEU A 9 22.46 33.86 18.14
CA LEU A 9 22.93 32.54 18.57
C LEU A 9 24.00 32.00 17.59
N PRO A 10 25.00 31.25 18.10
CA PRO A 10 25.93 30.51 17.24
C PRO A 10 25.19 29.56 16.30
N GLN A 11 25.72 29.37 15.10
CA GLN A 11 25.08 28.54 14.06
C GLN A 11 24.89 27.09 14.55
N GLU A 12 25.85 26.54 15.27
CA GLU A 12 25.82 25.19 15.82
C GLU A 12 24.69 25.02 16.84
N THR A 13 24.43 26.06 17.63
CA THR A 13 23.32 26.05 18.61
C THR A 13 21.98 26.07 17.88
N LEU A 14 21.85 26.89 16.83
CA LEU A 14 20.65 26.92 16.00
C LEU A 14 20.41 25.58 15.30
N LEU A 15 21.45 24.96 14.75
CA LEU A 15 21.33 23.64 14.12
C LEU A 15 20.84 22.57 15.10
N ARG A 16 21.39 22.56 16.33
CA ARG A 16 20.92 21.63 17.37
C ARG A 16 19.47 21.86 17.74
N ILE A 17 19.04 23.12 17.93
CA ILE A 17 17.63 23.44 18.21
C ILE A 17 16.74 22.92 17.07
N LEU A 18 17.13 23.17 15.82
CA LEU A 18 16.34 22.78 14.64
C LEU A 18 16.24 21.27 14.47
N HIS A 19 17.21 20.48 14.95
CA HIS A 19 17.12 19.02 14.93
C HIS A 19 16.04 18.45 15.87
N TYR A 20 15.62 19.21 16.88
CA TYR A 20 14.50 18.85 17.75
C TYR A 20 13.16 19.42 17.25
N CYS A 21 13.15 20.13 16.13
CA CYS A 21 11.94 20.68 15.53
C CYS A 21 11.33 19.73 14.50
N ASP A 22 10.01 19.83 14.31
CA ASP A 22 9.32 19.15 13.21
C ASP A 22 9.64 19.83 11.86
N LEU A 23 9.36 19.11 10.77
CA LEU A 23 9.50 19.61 9.39
C LEU A 23 8.88 21.00 9.20
N LYS A 24 7.69 21.22 9.77
CA LYS A 24 6.94 22.47 9.62
C LYS A 24 7.67 23.64 10.25
N SER A 25 8.18 23.48 11.46
CA SER A 25 8.94 24.52 12.17
C SER A 25 10.26 24.82 11.47
N ILE A 26 10.96 23.81 10.93
CA ILE A 26 12.19 24.00 10.15
C ILE A 26 11.90 24.82 8.88
N ILE A 27 10.83 24.49 8.14
CA ILE A 27 10.43 25.23 6.93
C ILE A 27 10.06 26.68 7.27
N TRP A 28 9.26 26.88 8.33
CA TRP A 28 8.89 28.22 8.78
C TRP A 28 10.10 29.05 9.19
N PHE A 29 11.03 28.47 9.96
CA PHE A 29 12.29 29.12 10.31
C PHE A 29 13.10 29.50 9.06
N SER A 30 13.17 28.62 8.05
CA SER A 30 13.87 28.91 6.80
C SER A 30 13.22 30.05 6.00
N SER A 31 11.93 30.32 6.22
CA SER A 31 11.16 31.33 5.49
C SER A 31 11.26 32.73 6.10
N THR A 32 11.85 32.90 7.29
CA THR A 32 11.86 34.20 7.98
C THR A 32 12.85 35.21 7.39
N CYS A 33 14.07 34.78 7.02
CA CYS A 33 15.07 35.68 6.43
C CYS A 33 16.16 34.92 5.65
N LYS A 34 16.99 35.66 4.88
CA LYS A 34 18.06 35.06 4.06
C LYS A 34 19.10 34.27 4.89
N LYS A 35 19.41 34.73 6.11
CA LYS A 35 20.36 34.05 7.00
C LYS A 35 19.82 32.71 7.47
N THR A 36 18.57 32.64 7.93
CA THR A 36 17.95 31.38 8.39
C THR A 36 17.75 30.40 7.24
N TYR A 37 17.34 30.90 6.06
CA TYR A 37 17.31 30.11 4.83
C TYR A 37 18.69 29.50 4.51
N ALA A 38 19.76 30.31 4.56
CA ALA A 38 21.11 29.83 4.28
C ALA A 38 21.57 28.76 5.27
N ILE A 39 21.25 28.89 6.57
CA ILE A 39 21.57 27.89 7.60
C ILE A 39 20.89 26.55 7.26
N VAL A 40 19.58 26.56 7.02
CA VAL A 40 18.83 25.33 6.70
C VAL A 40 19.29 24.71 5.39
N LYS A 41 19.56 25.53 4.36
CA LYS A 41 19.98 25.07 3.03
C LYS A 41 21.40 24.48 3.02
N SER A 42 22.32 25.07 3.76
CA SER A 42 23.74 24.64 3.79
C SER A 42 24.00 23.46 4.72
N SER A 43 23.12 23.19 5.68
CA SER A 43 23.27 22.06 6.60
C SER A 43 22.80 20.76 5.96
N ALA A 44 23.73 19.84 5.68
CA ALA A 44 23.42 18.52 5.15
C ALA A 44 22.52 17.71 6.10
N SER A 45 22.70 17.84 7.42
CA SER A 45 21.90 17.10 8.40
C SER A 45 20.45 17.58 8.44
N LEU A 46 20.19 18.89 8.39
CA LEU A 46 18.82 19.43 8.31
C LEU A 46 18.18 19.11 6.96
N GLN A 47 18.94 19.21 5.87
CA GLN A 47 18.44 18.81 4.56
C GLN A 47 18.08 17.32 4.52
N LEU A 48 18.87 16.45 5.16
CA LEU A 48 18.56 15.04 5.30
C LEU A 48 17.25 14.83 6.07
N GLN A 49 17.11 15.42 7.26
CA GLN A 49 15.88 15.35 8.06
C GLN A 49 14.65 15.81 7.26
N ILE A 50 14.74 16.93 6.55
CA ILE A 50 13.66 17.43 5.69
C ILE A 50 13.29 16.41 4.60
N ASN A 51 14.27 15.81 3.93
CA ASN A 51 14.02 14.84 2.86
C ASN A 51 13.44 13.53 3.41
N LEU A 52 13.90 13.07 4.57
CA LEU A 52 13.34 11.90 5.25
C LEU A 52 11.86 12.13 5.62
N ASP A 53 11.55 13.24 6.33
CA ASP A 53 10.20 13.56 6.76
C ASP A 53 9.21 13.74 5.61
N ILE A 54 9.64 14.42 4.52
CA ILE A 54 8.82 14.64 3.32
C ILE A 54 8.43 13.31 2.66
N ASN A 55 9.31 12.30 2.71
CA ASN A 55 9.09 11.01 2.08
C ASN A 55 8.59 9.94 3.06
N GLY A 56 8.35 10.29 4.33
CA GLY A 56 7.91 9.34 5.35
C GLY A 56 8.96 8.29 5.66
N LEU A 57 10.23 8.65 5.56
CA LEU A 57 11.37 7.78 5.83
C LEU A 57 12.01 8.14 7.17
N GLU A 58 12.63 7.17 7.81
CA GLU A 58 13.51 7.33 8.96
C GLU A 58 14.79 6.51 8.74
N VAL A 59 15.86 6.85 9.45
CA VAL A 59 17.10 6.06 9.40
C VAL A 59 16.98 4.90 10.38
N GLU A 60 17.24 3.68 9.93
CA GLU A 60 17.29 2.51 10.82
C GLU A 60 18.39 2.71 11.88
N GLU A 61 18.06 2.46 13.14
CA GLU A 61 19.00 2.65 14.25
C GLU A 61 20.26 1.80 14.06
N GLY A 62 21.42 2.45 14.17
CA GLY A 62 22.72 1.78 14.01
C GLY A 62 23.13 1.46 12.56
N SER A 63 22.35 1.85 11.55
CA SER A 63 22.70 1.60 10.14
C SER A 63 23.78 2.56 9.60
N MET A 64 23.91 3.77 10.16
CA MET A 64 24.87 4.80 9.71
C MET A 64 26.32 4.60 10.19
N LYS A 65 26.84 3.37 10.26
CA LYS A 65 28.19 3.13 10.82
C LYS A 65 29.31 3.75 9.95
N GLY A 66 29.71 4.97 10.29
CA GLY A 66 30.82 5.71 9.66
C GLY A 66 30.42 6.65 8.52
N ASN A 67 29.15 6.66 8.11
CA ASN A 67 28.69 7.49 6.99
C ASN A 67 28.24 8.87 7.46
N SER A 68 28.66 9.91 6.73
CA SER A 68 28.24 11.29 7.02
C SER A 68 26.82 11.54 6.53
N SER A 69 26.08 12.46 7.18
CA SER A 69 24.76 12.91 6.69
C SER A 69 24.82 13.45 5.25
N HIS A 70 25.98 13.91 4.80
CA HIS A 70 26.18 14.39 3.43
C HIS A 70 26.13 13.24 2.41
N SER A 71 26.82 12.13 2.66
CA SER A 71 26.79 10.94 1.79
C SER A 71 25.39 10.36 1.73
N LEU A 72 24.73 10.17 2.89
CA LEU A 72 23.36 9.67 2.92
C LEU A 72 22.36 10.60 2.21
N LEU A 73 22.49 11.92 2.38
CA LEU A 73 21.66 12.89 1.66
C LEU A 73 21.88 12.84 0.14
N LYS A 74 23.12 12.65 -0.32
CA LYS A 74 23.45 12.50 -1.73
C LYS A 74 22.78 11.26 -2.31
N GLU A 75 22.92 10.11 -1.65
CA GLU A 75 22.30 8.85 -2.05
C GLU A 75 20.77 8.92 -2.04
N LEU A 76 20.17 9.47 -0.97
CA LEU A 76 18.72 9.65 -0.89
C LEU A 76 18.21 10.54 -2.03
N ARG A 77 18.93 11.61 -2.39
CA ARG A 77 18.57 12.44 -3.55
C ARG A 77 18.72 11.69 -4.87
N GLY A 78 19.73 10.84 -5.00
CA GLY A 78 19.88 9.92 -6.14
C GLY A 78 18.67 8.98 -6.26
N TYR A 79 18.24 8.40 -5.13
CA TYR A 79 17.09 7.49 -5.05
C TYR A 79 15.79 8.17 -5.44
N LEU A 80 15.52 9.33 -4.84
CA LEU A 80 14.36 10.12 -5.19
C LEU A 80 14.42 10.58 -6.64
N GLY A 81 15.61 10.95 -7.14
CA GLY A 81 15.84 11.36 -8.52
C GLY A 81 15.58 10.24 -9.53
N ALA A 82 16.05 9.02 -9.25
CA ALA A 82 15.81 7.85 -10.09
C ALA A 82 14.31 7.57 -10.19
N TRP A 83 13.61 7.57 -9.06
CA TRP A 83 12.15 7.44 -9.04
C TRP A 83 11.41 8.56 -9.78
N LEU A 84 11.84 9.81 -9.60
CA LEU A 84 11.23 10.99 -10.23
C LEU A 84 11.37 11.01 -11.76
N ASN A 85 12.22 10.16 -12.31
CA ASN A 85 12.45 10.03 -13.75
C ASN A 85 12.25 8.60 -14.25
N LEU A 86 11.71 7.70 -13.40
CA LEU A 86 11.61 6.27 -13.67
C LEU A 86 12.90 5.68 -14.25
N ASN A 87 14.05 6.07 -13.71
CA ASN A 87 15.34 5.58 -14.19
C ASN A 87 15.56 4.15 -13.73
N PHE A 88 15.02 3.18 -14.48
CA PHE A 88 15.33 1.77 -14.32
C PHE A 88 16.52 1.36 -15.20
N SER A 89 17.36 0.50 -14.65
CA SER A 89 18.34 -0.31 -15.35
C SER A 89 17.67 -1.13 -16.45
N PRO A 90 18.45 -1.68 -17.40
CA PRO A 90 17.94 -2.71 -18.30
C PRO A 90 17.23 -3.81 -17.54
N VAL A 91 16.13 -4.31 -18.11
CA VAL A 91 15.32 -5.36 -17.51
C VAL A 91 16.14 -6.65 -17.45
N VAL A 92 16.21 -7.24 -16.26
CA VAL A 92 16.83 -8.53 -16.02
C VAL A 92 15.75 -9.59 -16.03
N ARG A 93 16.02 -10.69 -16.75
CA ARG A 93 15.19 -11.88 -16.77
C ARG A 93 15.76 -12.91 -15.81
N GLN A 94 14.91 -13.42 -14.92
CA GLN A 94 15.29 -14.46 -13.97
C GLN A 94 14.32 -15.62 -14.05
N TYR A 95 14.87 -16.79 -14.38
CA TYR A 95 14.13 -18.03 -14.41
C TYR A 95 14.00 -18.56 -12.98
N THR A 96 12.76 -18.87 -12.60
CA THR A 96 12.45 -19.54 -11.33
C THR A 96 12.60 -21.06 -11.51
N SER A 97 12.67 -21.79 -10.41
CA SER A 97 12.60 -23.26 -10.46
C SER A 97 11.17 -23.79 -10.59
N ILE A 98 10.18 -22.90 -10.74
CA ILE A 98 8.77 -23.27 -10.86
C ILE A 98 8.54 -23.80 -12.27
N HIS A 99 8.21 -25.09 -12.33
CA HIS A 99 7.85 -25.73 -13.59
C HIS A 99 6.48 -25.24 -14.06
N ARG A 100 6.29 -25.22 -15.39
CA ARG A 100 5.07 -24.71 -16.03
C ARG A 100 3.77 -25.35 -15.52
N ASP A 101 3.80 -26.62 -15.14
CA ASP A 101 2.66 -27.35 -14.58
C ASP A 101 2.23 -26.84 -13.20
N GLN A 102 3.12 -26.15 -12.47
CA GLN A 102 2.85 -25.51 -11.17
C GLN A 102 2.35 -24.06 -11.32
N VAL A 103 2.44 -23.48 -12.53
CA VAL A 103 2.12 -22.07 -12.80
C VAL A 103 0.63 -21.71 -12.70
N PRO A 104 -0.40 -22.56 -12.97
CA PRO A 104 -1.78 -22.07 -12.98
C PRO A 104 -2.30 -21.59 -11.61
N ALA A 105 -1.58 -21.86 -10.51
CA ALA A 105 -1.95 -21.45 -9.17
C ALA A 105 -0.72 -21.02 -8.36
N PHE A 106 -0.17 -19.83 -8.64
CA PHE A 106 0.82 -19.20 -7.75
C PHE A 106 0.35 -17.83 -7.22
N ARG A 107 0.73 -17.54 -5.98
CA ARG A 107 0.68 -16.18 -5.40
C ARG A 107 2.10 -15.66 -5.30
N PHE A 108 2.24 -14.35 -5.36
CA PHE A 108 3.53 -13.71 -5.08
C PHE A 108 3.34 -12.48 -4.23
N ASP A 109 4.38 -12.17 -3.47
CA ASP A 109 4.50 -10.93 -2.73
C ASP A 109 5.93 -10.41 -2.84
N LEU A 110 6.11 -9.09 -2.79
CA LEU A 110 7.42 -8.46 -2.91
C LEU A 110 7.62 -7.52 -1.74
N ARG A 111 8.64 -7.80 -0.94
CA ARG A 111 8.94 -7.04 0.28
C ARG A 111 10.42 -7.04 0.60
N ASP A 112 10.96 -5.87 0.95
CA ASP A 112 12.37 -5.66 1.28
C ASP A 112 13.37 -6.26 0.26
N GLY A 113 13.04 -6.16 -1.03
CA GLY A 113 13.83 -6.73 -2.13
C GLY A 113 13.77 -8.26 -2.23
N VAL A 114 12.87 -8.92 -1.49
CA VAL A 114 12.64 -10.36 -1.55
C VAL A 114 11.28 -10.63 -2.16
N LEU A 115 11.28 -11.35 -3.29
CA LEU A 115 10.08 -11.86 -3.94
C LEU A 115 9.75 -13.23 -3.35
N SER A 116 8.59 -13.37 -2.71
CA SER A 116 8.03 -14.67 -2.35
C SER A 116 7.13 -15.17 -3.47
N LEU A 117 7.22 -16.46 -3.76
CA LEU A 117 6.37 -17.18 -4.71
C LEU A 117 5.77 -18.38 -3.97
N ASP A 118 4.47 -18.38 -3.78
CA ASP A 118 3.73 -19.51 -3.20
C ASP A 118 3.18 -20.37 -4.32
N PHE A 119 3.37 -21.68 -4.25
CA PHE A 119 2.91 -22.61 -5.28
C PHE A 119 2.49 -23.96 -4.65
N GLN A 120 1.81 -24.77 -5.45
CA GLN A 120 1.43 -26.12 -5.09
C GLN A 120 2.43 -27.09 -5.70
N ALA A 121 3.01 -27.98 -4.90
CA ALA A 121 3.81 -29.08 -5.40
C ALA A 121 2.93 -30.00 -6.26
N PRO A 122 3.44 -30.57 -7.37
CA PRO A 122 2.66 -31.43 -8.25
C PRO A 122 2.22 -32.67 -7.49
N ALA A 123 0.97 -32.68 -7.05
CA ALA A 123 0.36 -33.82 -6.40
C ALA A 123 0.05 -34.88 -7.47
N LEU A 124 0.62 -36.07 -7.33
CA LEU A 124 0.22 -37.26 -8.09
C LEU A 124 -1.23 -37.63 -7.73
N GLY A 125 -2.21 -36.96 -8.35
CA GLY A 125 -3.64 -37.30 -8.26
C GLY A 125 -4.46 -36.34 -7.40
N ASN A 126 -4.88 -35.21 -7.97
CA ASN A 126 -5.94 -34.36 -7.39
C ASN A 126 -7.29 -34.73 -8.02
N GLU A 127 -8.10 -35.56 -7.35
CA GLU A 127 -9.45 -35.95 -7.81
C GLU A 127 -10.59 -35.11 -7.20
N ASN A 128 -10.31 -34.18 -6.28
CA ASN A 128 -11.37 -33.42 -5.60
C ASN A 128 -11.38 -31.97 -6.09
N GLY A 129 -12.35 -31.63 -6.94
CA GLY A 129 -12.58 -30.29 -7.48
C GLY A 129 -13.07 -29.27 -6.45
N SER A 130 -12.30 -29.06 -5.37
CA SER A 130 -12.55 -27.93 -4.47
C SER A 130 -12.03 -26.64 -5.09
N ASP A 131 -12.87 -25.60 -5.15
CA ASP A 131 -12.52 -24.27 -5.69
C ASP A 131 -11.44 -23.52 -4.88
N ILE A 132 -11.02 -24.05 -3.72
CA ILE A 132 -10.02 -23.41 -2.86
C ILE A 132 -8.62 -23.80 -3.32
N ILE A 133 -7.89 -22.83 -3.86
CA ILE A 133 -6.47 -22.96 -4.17
C ILE A 133 -5.70 -23.06 -2.86
N ALA A 134 -5.02 -24.20 -2.66
CA ALA A 134 -4.16 -24.43 -1.52
C ALA A 134 -2.71 -24.63 -1.98
N PHE A 135 -1.82 -23.84 -1.41
CA PHE A 135 -0.37 -23.89 -1.60
C PHE A 135 0.25 -24.79 -0.55
N ASP A 136 1.43 -25.37 -0.79
CA ASP A 136 2.16 -26.19 0.19
C ASP A 136 3.64 -25.82 0.30
N SER A 137 4.12 -25.00 -0.62
CA SER A 137 5.51 -24.59 -0.74
C SER A 137 5.61 -23.10 -1.04
N SER A 138 6.69 -22.50 -0.57
CA SER A 138 7.06 -21.14 -0.97
C SER A 138 8.52 -21.09 -1.38
N GLN A 139 8.83 -20.19 -2.29
CA GLN A 139 10.19 -19.86 -2.70
C GLN A 139 10.45 -18.39 -2.43
N ALA A 140 11.53 -18.10 -1.72
CA ALA A 140 11.99 -16.73 -1.49
C ALA A 140 13.18 -16.44 -2.40
N LEU A 141 13.07 -15.36 -3.17
CA LEU A 141 14.08 -14.91 -4.11
C LEU A 141 14.54 -13.49 -3.73
N GLU A 142 15.77 -13.37 -3.24
CA GLU A 142 16.38 -12.07 -2.95
C GLU A 142 16.90 -11.43 -4.24
N LEU A 143 16.23 -10.38 -4.73
CA LEU A 143 16.52 -9.74 -6.04
C LEU A 143 17.87 -9.02 -6.08
N SER A 144 18.51 -8.81 -4.94
CA SER A 144 19.87 -8.26 -4.85
C SER A 144 20.94 -9.32 -5.10
N SER A 145 20.59 -10.61 -4.98
CA SER A 145 21.50 -11.74 -5.11
C SER A 145 21.06 -12.65 -6.25
N LEU A 146 21.97 -13.04 -7.14
CA LEU A 146 21.73 -14.10 -8.13
C LEU A 146 21.81 -15.50 -7.51
N GLY A 147 21.51 -15.61 -6.21
CA GLY A 147 21.56 -16.86 -5.47
C GLY A 147 20.53 -17.87 -5.98
N THR A 148 20.80 -19.16 -5.78
CA THR A 148 19.80 -20.20 -5.99
C THR A 148 18.63 -19.93 -5.04
N PRO A 149 17.39 -19.80 -5.55
CA PRO A 149 16.24 -19.55 -4.71
C PRO A 149 16.09 -20.65 -3.64
N CYS A 150 15.80 -20.26 -2.40
CA CYS A 150 15.52 -21.21 -1.34
C CYS A 150 14.05 -21.60 -1.42
N GLN A 151 13.77 -22.84 -1.80
CA GLN A 151 12.43 -23.42 -1.71
C GLN A 151 12.26 -24.06 -0.34
N VAL A 152 11.15 -23.72 0.32
CA VAL A 152 10.75 -24.29 1.59
C VAL A 152 9.41 -24.99 1.41
N ASN A 153 9.36 -26.26 1.81
CA ASN A 153 8.13 -27.03 1.92
C ASN A 153 7.71 -27.00 3.39
N PHE A 154 6.47 -26.61 3.68
CA PHE A 154 6.00 -26.45 5.05
C PHE A 154 5.31 -27.71 5.61
N GLU A 155 5.28 -28.80 4.83
CA GLU A 155 4.57 -30.05 5.13
C GLU A 155 3.05 -29.86 5.35
N GLN A 156 2.55 -28.66 5.06
CA GLN A 156 1.21 -28.24 5.35
C GLN A 156 0.70 -27.32 4.24
N LYS A 157 -0.57 -27.52 3.91
CA LYS A 157 -1.28 -26.66 2.97
C LYS A 157 -1.66 -25.33 3.62
N PHE A 158 -1.65 -24.26 2.85
CA PHE A 158 -2.06 -22.91 3.23
C PHE A 158 -2.80 -22.21 2.08
N GLU A 159 -3.75 -21.33 2.40
CA GLU A 159 -4.52 -20.54 1.41
C GLU A 159 -3.85 -19.20 1.11
N THR A 160 -3.20 -18.60 2.09
CA THR A 160 -2.44 -17.36 1.90
C THR A 160 -1.28 -17.27 2.86
N SER A 161 -0.29 -16.47 2.48
CA SER A 161 0.89 -16.21 3.27
C SER A 161 1.18 -14.72 3.38
N ALA A 162 2.05 -14.37 4.33
CA ALA A 162 2.76 -13.10 4.35
C ALA A 162 4.17 -13.32 4.87
N MET A 163 5.10 -12.47 4.43
CA MET A 163 6.52 -12.61 4.76
C MET A 163 7.04 -11.33 5.43
N ASP A 164 7.94 -11.51 6.40
CA ASP A 164 8.83 -10.46 6.89
C ASP A 164 10.27 -10.97 6.77
N PRO A 165 10.99 -10.62 5.69
CA PRO A 165 12.35 -11.09 5.46
C PRO A 165 13.34 -10.70 6.56
N LYS A 166 13.14 -9.55 7.24
CA LYS A 166 14.08 -9.04 8.24
C LYS A 166 14.08 -9.89 9.51
N GLN A 167 12.93 -10.47 9.81
CA GLN A 167 12.74 -11.32 10.99
C GLN A 167 12.84 -12.80 10.66
N ASP A 168 13.13 -13.18 9.40
CA ASP A 168 13.03 -14.55 8.91
C ASP A 168 11.65 -15.17 9.15
N LEU A 169 10.57 -14.36 9.09
CA LEU A 169 9.22 -14.80 9.41
C LEU A 169 8.40 -15.06 8.15
N MET A 170 7.71 -16.18 8.14
CA MET A 170 6.63 -16.53 7.22
C MET A 170 5.37 -16.83 8.02
N VAL A 171 4.27 -16.17 7.69
CA VAL A 171 2.96 -16.41 8.31
C VAL A 171 2.10 -17.16 7.30
N LEU A 172 1.73 -18.40 7.61
CA LEU A 172 0.91 -19.23 6.74
C LEU A 172 -0.51 -19.35 7.31
N VAL A 173 -1.50 -19.13 6.47
CA VAL A 173 -2.92 -19.26 6.84
C VAL A 173 -3.44 -20.58 6.32
N GLU A 174 -3.88 -21.47 7.20
CA GLU A 174 -4.48 -22.74 6.76
C GLU A 174 -5.71 -22.55 5.86
N PRO A 175 -5.94 -23.44 4.88
CA PRO A 175 -7.12 -23.39 4.04
C PRO A 175 -8.37 -23.60 4.88
N LEU A 176 -9.32 -22.68 4.73
CA LEU A 176 -10.57 -22.73 5.43
C LEU A 176 -11.44 -23.86 4.89
N THR A 177 -11.90 -24.77 5.75
CA THR A 177 -12.98 -25.67 5.35
C THR A 177 -14.32 -24.93 5.45
N PRO A 178 -15.31 -25.22 4.59
CA PRO A 178 -16.63 -24.57 4.64
C PRO A 178 -17.37 -24.72 5.98
N THR A 179 -16.93 -25.65 6.83
CA THR A 179 -17.48 -25.90 8.17
C THR A 179 -16.56 -25.44 9.29
N SER A 180 -15.38 -24.89 8.96
CA SER A 180 -14.44 -24.46 9.99
C SER A 180 -14.95 -23.23 10.71
N THR A 181 -14.94 -23.33 12.04
CA THR A 181 -15.19 -22.23 12.97
C THR A 181 -13.88 -21.66 13.50
N PHE A 182 -12.77 -22.21 13.01
CA PHE A 182 -11.41 -21.87 13.39
C PHE A 182 -10.59 -21.45 12.18
N ALA A 183 -9.71 -20.48 12.38
CA ALA A 183 -8.58 -20.24 11.51
C ALA A 183 -7.29 -20.58 12.27
N ARG A 184 -6.29 -21.11 11.57
CA ARG A 184 -4.97 -21.39 12.15
C ARG A 184 -3.91 -20.63 11.38
N LEU A 185 -3.10 -19.88 12.10
CA LEU A 185 -1.96 -19.13 11.58
C LEU A 185 -0.69 -19.84 12.04
N HIS A 186 0.17 -20.21 11.11
CA HIS A 186 1.47 -20.82 11.41
C HIS A 186 2.55 -19.78 11.24
N LEU A 187 3.33 -19.57 12.30
CA LEU A 187 4.49 -18.70 12.32
C LEU A 187 5.71 -19.58 12.09
N ARG A 188 6.27 -19.53 10.88
CA ARG A 188 7.39 -20.36 10.44
C ARG A 188 8.61 -19.51 10.11
N SER A 189 9.78 -20.11 10.18
CA SER A 189 10.99 -19.54 9.57
C SER A 189 10.86 -19.55 8.06
N LYS A 190 11.15 -18.43 7.41
CA LYS A 190 11.17 -18.33 5.95
C LYS A 190 12.33 -19.15 5.36
N THR A 191 13.45 -19.29 6.08
CA THR A 191 14.61 -20.04 5.60
C THR A 191 14.54 -21.54 5.85
N THR A 192 14.00 -21.96 7.00
CA THR A 192 14.01 -23.40 7.38
C THR A 192 12.65 -24.07 7.27
N GLY A 193 11.55 -23.33 7.27
CA GLY A 193 10.19 -23.87 7.36
C GLY A 193 9.76 -24.35 8.75
N GLU A 194 10.69 -24.36 9.71
CA GLU A 194 10.45 -24.77 11.10
C GLU A 194 9.60 -23.74 11.86
N PRO A 195 8.97 -24.11 13.00
CA PRO A 195 8.34 -23.15 13.90
C PRO A 195 9.25 -21.97 14.24
N HIS A 196 8.73 -20.75 14.15
CA HIS A 196 9.54 -19.54 14.29
C HIS A 196 10.03 -19.35 15.73
N LEU A 197 11.34 -19.28 15.95
CA LEU A 197 11.97 -19.28 17.27
C LEU A 197 11.60 -18.09 18.17
N LEU A 198 11.26 -16.94 17.57
CA LEU A 198 10.84 -15.75 18.33
C LEU A 198 9.36 -15.78 18.74
N SER A 199 8.58 -16.77 18.27
CA SER A 199 7.20 -16.91 18.69
C SER A 199 7.10 -17.82 19.91
N SER A 200 6.45 -17.33 20.95
CA SER A 200 6.00 -18.16 22.08
C SER A 200 4.94 -19.17 21.66
N GLU A 201 4.10 -18.81 20.68
CA GLU A 201 3.01 -19.62 20.16
C GLU A 201 3.16 -19.75 18.63
N PRO A 202 3.89 -20.75 18.12
CA PRO A 202 4.15 -20.88 16.68
C PRO A 202 2.88 -21.18 15.87
N VAL A 203 1.78 -21.57 16.53
CA VAL A 203 0.48 -21.78 15.90
C VAL A 203 -0.59 -21.01 16.67
N ILE A 204 -1.12 -19.95 16.05
CA ILE A 204 -2.21 -19.17 16.63
C ILE A 204 -3.54 -19.75 16.12
N THR A 205 -4.34 -20.33 17.02
CA THR A 205 -5.67 -20.83 16.67
C THR A 205 -6.73 -19.80 17.05
N ILE A 206 -7.51 -19.36 16.06
CA ILE A 206 -8.48 -18.28 16.18
C ILE A 206 -9.88 -18.88 16.07
N ARG A 207 -10.69 -18.77 17.12
CA ARG A 207 -12.10 -19.18 17.14
C ARG A 207 -12.98 -17.95 16.88
N LEU A 208 -13.84 -18.04 15.86
CA LEU A 208 -14.68 -16.92 15.39
C LEU A 208 -16.14 -16.98 15.89
N GLY A 209 -16.48 -17.93 16.77
CA GLY A 209 -17.77 -18.05 17.43
C GLY A 209 -18.26 -19.50 17.61
N SER A 210 -19.48 -19.65 18.13
CA SER A 210 -20.12 -20.97 18.29
C SER A 210 -20.52 -21.56 16.95
N ALA A 211 -20.39 -22.87 16.81
CA ALA A 211 -20.44 -23.60 15.54
C ALA A 211 -21.75 -23.58 14.74
N SER A 212 -22.79 -22.91 15.21
CA SER A 212 -24.14 -23.01 14.64
C SER A 212 -24.51 -21.97 13.59
N SER A 213 -23.70 -20.93 13.29
CA SER A 213 -24.15 -19.90 12.32
C SER A 213 -23.10 -19.14 11.51
N LYS A 214 -21.81 -19.18 11.84
CA LYS A 214 -20.78 -18.39 11.14
C LYS A 214 -19.83 -19.29 10.35
N VAL A 215 -19.69 -18.99 9.06
CA VAL A 215 -18.76 -19.68 8.13
C VAL A 215 -17.80 -18.66 7.55
N ILE A 216 -16.50 -18.95 7.64
CA ILE A 216 -15.46 -18.13 7.05
C ILE A 216 -15.50 -18.29 5.54
N LYS A 217 -15.54 -17.17 4.82
CA LYS A 217 -15.60 -17.16 3.35
C LYS A 217 -14.28 -16.83 2.69
N ARG A 218 -13.56 -15.87 3.27
CA ARG A 218 -12.33 -15.37 2.69
C ARG A 218 -11.44 -14.81 3.80
N MET A 219 -10.14 -15.01 3.66
CA MET A 219 -9.13 -14.29 4.43
C MET A 219 -8.32 -13.40 3.50
N ARG A 220 -8.02 -12.19 3.97
CA ARG A 220 -7.04 -11.34 3.29
C ARG A 220 -5.63 -11.82 3.65
N PRO A 221 -4.64 -11.60 2.77
CA PRO A 221 -3.24 -11.84 3.13
C PRO A 221 -2.90 -11.13 4.45
N PRO A 222 -2.24 -11.81 5.40
CA PRO A 222 -1.82 -11.18 6.63
C PRO A 222 -0.87 -10.00 6.38
N GLN A 223 -0.77 -9.09 7.33
CA GLN A 223 0.22 -8.01 7.29
C GLN A 223 1.07 -8.08 8.56
N VAL A 224 2.39 -8.05 8.41
CA VAL A 224 3.34 -8.05 9.53
C VAL A 224 4.05 -6.71 9.59
N VAL A 225 3.97 -6.00 10.70
CA VAL A 225 4.69 -4.74 10.95
C VAL A 225 5.38 -4.83 12.30
N GLY A 226 6.70 -5.05 12.30
CA GLY A 226 7.47 -5.26 13.51
C GLY A 226 6.96 -6.46 14.31
N GLU A 227 6.52 -6.23 15.55
CA GLU A 227 5.94 -7.28 16.40
C GLU A 227 4.44 -7.52 16.18
N TYR A 228 3.80 -6.73 15.32
CA TYR A 228 2.36 -6.80 15.08
C TYR A 228 2.04 -7.64 13.85
N LEU A 229 1.13 -8.60 14.01
CA LEU A 229 0.51 -9.40 12.96
C LEU A 229 -0.96 -9.04 12.86
N MET A 230 -1.37 -8.47 11.74
CA MET A 230 -2.76 -8.15 11.45
C MET A 230 -3.37 -9.19 10.51
N VAL A 231 -4.53 -9.72 10.87
CA VAL A 231 -5.29 -10.65 10.05
C VAL A 231 -6.73 -10.18 9.92
N SER A 232 -7.28 -10.24 8.71
CA SER A 232 -8.66 -9.85 8.42
C SER A 232 -9.47 -11.03 7.88
N PHE A 233 -10.62 -11.25 8.50
CA PHE A 233 -11.56 -12.33 8.21
C PHE A 233 -12.83 -11.75 7.60
N CYS A 234 -13.38 -12.45 6.61
CA CYS A 234 -14.75 -12.24 6.14
C CYS A 234 -15.55 -13.50 6.45
N TRP A 235 -16.66 -13.37 7.17
CA TRP A 235 -17.59 -14.46 7.42
C TRP A 235 -19.01 -14.09 7.06
N THR A 236 -19.80 -15.12 6.78
CA THR A 236 -21.24 -14.97 6.53
C THR A 236 -22.03 -15.39 7.75
N SER A 237 -23.03 -14.59 8.12
CA SER A 237 -24.10 -14.96 9.04
C SER A 237 -25.42 -15.04 8.27
N PRO A 238 -26.30 -16.02 8.56
CA PRO A 238 -27.65 -16.02 8.04
C PRO A 238 -28.42 -14.83 8.62
N ALA A 239 -29.06 -14.05 7.76
CA ALA A 239 -30.02 -13.03 8.14
C ALA A 239 -31.40 -13.66 8.40
N PRO A 240 -32.30 -12.98 9.13
CA PRO A 240 -33.67 -13.45 9.36
C PRO A 240 -34.48 -13.70 8.08
N ASP A 241 -34.17 -12.99 6.99
CA ASP A 241 -34.81 -13.12 5.68
C ASP A 241 -34.18 -14.20 4.78
N GLY A 242 -33.17 -14.93 5.29
CA GLY A 242 -32.42 -15.93 4.53
C GLY A 242 -31.30 -15.37 3.66
N SER A 243 -31.11 -14.04 3.61
CA SER A 243 -29.95 -13.43 2.98
C SER A 243 -28.66 -13.69 3.78
N LYS A 244 -27.50 -13.52 3.15
CA LYS A 244 -26.19 -13.66 3.79
C LYS A 244 -25.68 -12.28 4.16
N LEU A 245 -25.49 -12.03 5.44
CA LEU A 245 -24.77 -10.85 5.92
C LEU A 245 -23.29 -11.17 5.99
N TYR A 246 -22.48 -10.38 5.31
CA TYR A 246 -21.02 -10.46 5.40
C TYR A 246 -20.55 -9.54 6.50
N ALA A 247 -19.87 -10.10 7.48
CA ALA A 247 -19.23 -9.34 8.55
C ALA A 247 -17.72 -9.54 8.47
N TYR A 248 -17.00 -8.47 8.81
CA TYR A 248 -15.56 -8.39 8.63
C TYR A 248 -14.92 -8.07 9.95
N GLU A 249 -13.86 -8.81 10.25
CA GLU A 249 -13.11 -8.63 11.48
C GLU A 249 -11.63 -8.61 11.22
N THR A 250 -11.03 -7.52 11.66
CA THR A 250 -9.58 -7.36 11.69
C THR A 250 -9.14 -7.53 13.13
N VAL A 251 -8.07 -8.28 13.32
CA VAL A 251 -7.53 -8.58 14.63
C VAL A 251 -6.02 -8.47 14.54
N LEU A 252 -5.44 -7.87 15.57
CA LEU A 252 -4.03 -7.53 15.65
C LEU A 252 -3.40 -8.32 16.80
N TRP A 253 -2.36 -9.07 16.52
CA TRP A 253 -1.60 -9.84 17.51
C TRP A 253 -0.21 -9.27 17.69
N ARG A 254 0.30 -9.32 18.92
CA ARG A 254 1.74 -9.32 19.18
C ARG A 254 2.25 -10.73 18.98
N TRP A 255 2.65 -11.06 17.76
CA TRP A 255 2.88 -12.44 17.35
C TRP A 255 4.00 -13.13 18.13
N LYS A 256 5.00 -12.37 18.62
CA LYS A 256 6.07 -12.91 19.47
C LYS A 256 5.54 -13.40 20.82
N ALA A 257 4.61 -12.65 21.41
CA ALA A 257 4.00 -12.96 22.70
C ALA A 257 2.75 -13.86 22.60
N GLY A 258 2.22 -14.08 21.39
CA GLY A 258 0.96 -14.81 21.20
C GLY A 258 -0.28 -14.05 21.69
N GLU A 259 -0.14 -12.76 22.00
CA GLU A 259 -1.19 -11.95 22.63
C GLU A 259 -2.05 -11.21 21.58
N LEU A 260 -3.37 -11.22 21.77
CA LEU A 260 -4.27 -10.37 20.98
C LEU A 260 -4.23 -8.93 21.52
N ALA A 261 -3.76 -7.99 20.70
CA ALA A 261 -3.63 -6.58 21.06
C ALA A 261 -4.92 -5.80 20.81
N THR A 262 -5.54 -5.97 19.64
CA THR A 262 -6.82 -5.29 19.33
C THR A 262 -7.70 -6.11 18.38
N ARG A 263 -9.00 -5.82 18.44
CA ARG A 263 -10.04 -6.35 17.57
C ARG A 263 -10.83 -5.19 16.99
N ILE A 264 -10.93 -5.13 15.68
CA ILE A 264 -11.75 -4.18 14.93
C ILE A 264 -12.85 -5.00 14.27
N ASN A 265 -14.09 -4.79 14.73
CA ASN A 265 -15.27 -5.39 14.13
C ASN A 265 -15.99 -4.35 13.27
N SER A 266 -16.52 -4.82 12.15
CA SER A 266 -17.61 -4.13 11.49
C SER A 266 -18.65 -5.13 10.99
N GLU A 267 -19.91 -4.76 11.15
CA GLU A 267 -21.04 -5.48 10.60
C GLU A 267 -21.09 -5.42 9.06
N GLU A 268 -20.31 -4.50 8.47
CA GLU A 268 -20.19 -4.32 7.03
C GLU A 268 -18.73 -4.35 6.55
N ASN A 269 -18.54 -4.54 5.24
CA ASN A 269 -17.22 -4.71 4.59
C ASN A 269 -16.14 -3.80 5.16
N THR A 270 -15.26 -4.37 5.97
CA THR A 270 -14.13 -3.65 6.57
C THR A 270 -12.82 -4.19 6.09
N LEU A 271 -12.00 -3.26 5.62
CA LEU A 271 -10.62 -3.53 5.29
C LEU A 271 -9.74 -2.62 6.13
N SER A 272 -8.64 -3.17 6.60
CA SER A 272 -7.73 -2.48 7.51
C SER A 272 -6.31 -2.59 6.98
N THR A 273 -5.51 -1.56 7.25
CA THR A 273 -4.07 -1.56 6.99
C THR A 273 -3.34 -0.62 7.95
N PHE A 274 -2.03 -0.77 8.06
CA PHE A 274 -1.23 0.06 8.97
C PHE A 274 -1.04 1.46 8.40
N LEU A 275 -1.35 2.48 9.22
CA LEU A 275 -1.08 3.87 8.88
C LEU A 275 0.33 4.28 9.33
N ASP A 276 0.70 3.87 10.54
CA ASP A 276 2.04 4.01 11.14
C ASP A 276 2.25 2.87 12.18
N LYS A 277 3.33 2.92 12.96
CA LYS A 277 3.62 1.90 14.00
C LYS A 277 2.63 1.88 15.16
N SER A 278 1.83 2.93 15.31
CA SER A 278 0.90 3.18 16.41
C SER A 278 -0.56 3.23 15.98
N ARG A 279 -0.88 3.10 14.68
CA ARG A 279 -2.24 3.33 14.17
C ARG A 279 -2.59 2.42 13.01
N ILE A 280 -3.83 1.97 13.01
CA ILE A 280 -4.49 1.25 11.92
C ILE A 280 -5.54 2.16 11.30
N VAL A 281 -5.62 2.16 9.99
CA VAL A 281 -6.75 2.75 9.26
C VAL A 281 -7.62 1.62 8.74
N SER A 282 -8.93 1.72 8.99
CA SER A 282 -9.92 0.84 8.40
C SER A 282 -10.92 1.62 7.55
N TYR A 283 -11.45 0.98 6.51
CA TYR A 283 -12.47 1.53 5.63
C TYR A 283 -13.74 0.70 5.80
N SER A 284 -14.87 1.34 6.11
CA SER A 284 -16.16 0.67 6.26
C SER A 284 -17.32 1.65 6.03
N LYS A 285 -18.55 1.12 6.00
CA LYS A 285 -19.76 1.94 6.09
C LYS A 285 -19.90 2.50 7.51
N LEU A 286 -20.49 3.69 7.61
CA LEU A 286 -20.85 4.28 8.89
C LEU A 286 -21.91 3.43 9.60
N PRO A 287 -21.75 3.13 10.89
CA PRO A 287 -22.79 2.44 11.66
C PRO A 287 -24.06 3.29 11.63
N GLU A 288 -25.12 2.73 11.05
CA GLU A 288 -26.40 3.42 10.89
C GLU A 288 -27.12 3.59 12.24
N GLN A 289 -27.57 4.81 12.55
CA GLN A 289 -28.66 4.99 13.52
C GLN A 289 -30.04 4.77 12.87
N ASN A 290 -30.12 4.88 11.54
CA ASN A 290 -31.35 4.72 10.74
C ASN A 290 -31.01 3.96 9.44
N SER A 291 -31.85 3.00 9.06
CA SER A 291 -31.63 1.87 8.15
C SER A 291 -31.30 2.15 6.66
N VAL A 292 -30.82 3.34 6.29
CA VAL A 292 -30.67 3.76 4.86
C VAL A 292 -29.45 4.66 4.59
N SER A 293 -28.46 4.75 5.48
CA SER A 293 -27.31 5.64 5.23
C SER A 293 -26.21 4.91 4.48
N ASN A 294 -26.12 5.11 3.16
CA ASN A 294 -25.00 4.63 2.32
C ASN A 294 -23.70 5.45 2.52
N GLY A 295 -23.45 5.93 3.73
CA GLY A 295 -22.28 6.73 4.08
C GLY A 295 -21.06 5.85 4.34
N LEU A 296 -19.94 6.17 3.71
CA LEU A 296 -18.67 5.51 3.95
C LEU A 296 -17.77 6.35 4.86
N ALA A 297 -16.81 5.72 5.51
CA ALA A 297 -15.78 6.43 6.26
C ALA A 297 -14.45 5.66 6.34
N LEU A 298 -13.39 6.43 6.57
CA LEU A 298 -12.13 5.92 7.10
C LEU A 298 -12.13 6.05 8.62
N PHE A 299 -11.77 5.00 9.32
CA PHE A 299 -11.71 4.90 10.76
C PHE A 299 -10.26 4.74 11.20
N ILE A 300 -9.79 5.61 12.08
CA ILE A 300 -8.45 5.51 12.66
C ILE A 300 -8.56 4.84 14.03
N HIS A 301 -7.82 3.77 14.22
CA HIS A 301 -7.72 3.03 15.48
C HIS A 301 -6.30 3.16 16.00
N ASP A 302 -6.14 3.51 17.27
CA ASP A 302 -4.84 3.53 17.92
C ASP A 302 -4.43 2.09 18.28
N ILE A 303 -3.16 1.74 18.11
CA ILE A 303 -2.62 0.46 18.56
C ILE A 303 -2.31 0.63 20.05
N PRO A 304 -2.90 -0.19 20.95
CA PRO A 304 -2.64 -0.04 22.37
C PRO A 304 -1.18 -0.37 22.70
N ASP A 305 -0.57 0.44 23.57
CA ASP A 305 0.76 0.16 24.09
C ASP A 305 0.76 -1.14 24.91
N ALA A 306 1.95 -1.73 25.09
CA ALA A 306 2.12 -2.98 25.84
C ALA A 306 1.54 -2.87 27.26
N GLU A 307 1.77 -1.73 27.91
CA GLU A 307 1.32 -1.46 29.27
C GLU A 307 -0.22 -1.32 29.36
N ASP A 308 -0.85 -0.68 28.38
CA ASP A 308 -2.31 -0.48 28.34
C ASP A 308 -3.07 -1.81 28.13
N THR A 309 -2.46 -2.71 27.37
CA THR A 309 -3.06 -4.02 27.07
C THR A 309 -3.20 -4.84 28.35
N LEU A 310 -2.15 -4.87 29.19
CA LEU A 310 -2.12 -5.63 30.44
C LEU A 310 -3.22 -5.21 31.42
N ASN A 311 -3.54 -3.91 31.48
CA ASN A 311 -4.59 -3.41 32.38
C ASN A 311 -5.99 -3.78 31.89
N THR A 312 -6.19 -3.87 30.56
CA THR A 312 -7.49 -4.18 29.96
C THR A 312 -7.76 -5.69 29.93
N THR A 313 -6.73 -6.51 29.79
CA THR A 313 -6.87 -7.97 29.64
C THR A 313 -6.77 -8.76 30.94
N GLN A 314 -6.44 -8.14 32.07
CA GLN A 314 -6.31 -8.85 33.36
C GLN A 314 -7.56 -9.65 33.79
N ASP A 315 -8.75 -9.25 33.33
CA ASP A 315 -10.00 -9.99 33.61
C ASP A 315 -10.30 -11.12 32.62
N LEU A 316 -9.65 -11.15 31.46
CA LEU A 316 -9.78 -12.20 30.45
C LEU A 316 -8.70 -13.25 30.69
N LYS A 317 -9.00 -14.24 31.54
CA LYS A 317 -8.11 -15.40 31.79
C LYS A 317 -7.51 -15.92 30.48
N GLU A 318 -6.19 -16.10 30.50
CA GLU A 318 -5.40 -16.60 29.37
C GLU A 318 -6.08 -17.80 28.69
N PRO A 319 -6.06 -17.86 27.36
CA PRO A 319 -6.55 -19.02 26.64
C PRO A 319 -5.70 -20.23 26.99
N SER A 320 -6.21 -21.10 27.85
CA SER A 320 -5.66 -22.43 28.05
C SER A 320 -5.61 -23.14 26.68
N HIS A 321 -4.40 -23.41 26.18
CA HIS A 321 -4.09 -24.17 24.96
C HIS A 321 -4.08 -23.42 23.60
N GLY A 322 -3.69 -22.14 23.55
CA GLY A 322 -3.38 -21.47 22.27
C GLY A 322 -4.59 -21.22 21.34
N VAL A 323 -5.81 -21.35 21.88
CA VAL A 323 -7.06 -21.05 21.16
C VAL A 323 -7.62 -19.71 21.63
N CYS A 324 -7.50 -18.68 20.80
CA CYS A 324 -8.04 -17.35 21.04
C CYS A 324 -9.49 -17.26 20.53
N ASP A 325 -10.44 -17.06 21.43
CA ASP A 325 -11.84 -16.77 21.10
C ASP A 325 -12.04 -15.27 20.95
N ILE A 326 -11.92 -14.76 19.72
CA ILE A 326 -11.87 -13.32 19.47
C ILE A 326 -13.17 -12.61 19.86
N LEU A 327 -14.31 -13.32 19.90
CA LEU A 327 -15.59 -12.72 20.27
C LEU A 327 -15.65 -12.30 21.74
N LYS A 328 -14.76 -12.84 22.59
CA LYS A 328 -14.64 -12.45 24.00
C LYS A 328 -13.95 -11.10 24.18
N TYR A 329 -13.25 -10.61 23.16
CA TYR A 329 -12.55 -9.34 23.20
C TYR A 329 -13.45 -8.24 22.67
N PRO A 330 -13.60 -7.09 23.35
CA PRO A 330 -14.41 -6.00 22.86
C PRO A 330 -13.83 -5.45 21.56
N ALA A 331 -14.70 -5.05 20.63
CA ALA A 331 -14.26 -4.32 19.45
C ALA A 331 -13.79 -2.92 19.85
N GLN A 332 -12.62 -2.54 19.36
CA GLN A 332 -12.04 -1.22 19.56
C GLN A 332 -12.90 -0.17 18.85
N LYS A 333 -13.14 0.94 19.55
CA LYS A 333 -13.78 2.11 18.96
C LYS A 333 -12.74 2.95 18.20
N PRO A 334 -13.11 3.53 17.05
CA PRO A 334 -12.21 4.41 16.32
C PRO A 334 -11.90 5.67 17.12
N ALA A 335 -10.64 6.09 17.12
CA ALA A 335 -10.19 7.36 17.70
C ALA A 335 -10.65 8.56 16.85
N LEU A 336 -10.65 8.41 15.52
CA LEU A 336 -11.16 9.39 14.57
C LEU A 336 -11.95 8.70 13.44
N THR A 337 -12.94 9.41 12.90
CA THR A 337 -13.73 8.97 11.75
C THR A 337 -13.73 10.07 10.68
N PHE A 338 -13.22 9.75 9.49
CA PHE A 338 -13.20 10.64 8.34
C PHE A 338 -14.31 10.24 7.38
N LYS A 339 -15.39 11.02 7.34
CA LYS A 339 -16.52 10.74 6.46
C LYS A 339 -16.14 10.92 5.00
N LEU A 340 -16.56 9.97 4.18
CA LEU A 340 -16.53 10.03 2.73
C LEU A 340 -17.89 10.55 2.20
N PRO A 341 -17.97 10.93 0.91
CA PRO A 341 -19.21 11.40 0.32
C PRO A 341 -20.33 10.35 0.38
N GLU A 342 -21.56 10.80 0.64
CA GLU A 342 -22.75 9.95 0.63
C GLU A 342 -23.11 9.55 -0.81
N LEU A 343 -23.37 8.26 -1.01
CA LEU A 343 -23.89 7.74 -2.27
C LEU A 343 -25.36 8.11 -2.46
N LEU A 344 -25.82 8.12 -3.72
CA LEU A 344 -27.24 8.18 -4.03
C LEU A 344 -27.97 6.97 -3.44
N SER A 345 -29.25 7.11 -3.11
CA SER A 345 -30.06 6.03 -2.52
C SER A 345 -30.22 4.80 -3.43
N HIS A 346 -30.00 4.94 -4.74
CA HIS A 346 -30.02 3.85 -5.71
C HIS A 346 -28.62 3.32 -6.06
N ALA A 347 -27.56 3.92 -5.50
CA ALA A 347 -26.20 3.45 -5.67
C ALA A 347 -25.83 2.58 -4.47
N ALA A 348 -25.26 1.41 -4.73
CA ALA A 348 -24.78 0.50 -3.70
C ALA A 348 -23.35 0.08 -3.99
N ILE A 349 -22.58 -0.17 -2.94
CA ILE A 349 -21.20 -0.64 -3.07
C ILE A 349 -21.23 -2.16 -3.16
N ASP A 350 -20.47 -2.68 -4.11
CA ASP A 350 -20.16 -4.10 -4.14
C ASP A 350 -19.32 -4.46 -2.92
N GLY A 351 -19.84 -5.32 -2.04
CA GLY A 351 -19.09 -5.74 -0.87
C GLY A 351 -17.80 -6.49 -1.20
N ASP A 352 -17.77 -7.21 -2.32
CA ASP A 352 -16.58 -7.90 -2.80
C ASP A 352 -15.61 -6.97 -3.54
N GLY A 353 -16.11 -5.85 -4.06
CA GLY A 353 -15.33 -4.89 -4.86
C GLY A 353 -14.52 -3.89 -4.04
N ILE A 354 -14.56 -3.95 -2.71
CA ILE A 354 -13.83 -3.03 -1.83
C ILE A 354 -12.38 -3.51 -1.65
N GLU A 355 -11.44 -2.58 -1.75
CA GLU A 355 -10.03 -2.78 -1.43
C GLU A 355 -9.43 -1.54 -0.72
N LEU A 356 -8.54 -1.78 0.24
CA LEU A 356 -7.75 -0.75 0.92
C LEU A 356 -6.30 -1.21 0.93
N PHE A 357 -5.41 -0.38 0.39
CA PHE A 357 -3.99 -0.65 0.31
C PHE A 357 -3.17 0.47 0.94
N SER A 358 -2.15 0.08 1.68
CA SER A 358 -0.98 0.90 1.96
C SER A 358 0.25 0.10 1.57
N SER A 359 1.07 0.66 0.71
CA SER A 359 2.34 0.06 0.31
C SER A 359 3.32 1.21 0.07
N PRO A 360 4.54 1.16 0.61
CA PRO A 360 5.02 0.15 1.56
C PRO A 360 4.32 0.25 2.92
N LEU A 361 4.43 -0.81 3.71
CA LEU A 361 4.00 -0.84 5.10
C LEU A 361 5.00 -0.11 6.00
N PRO A 362 4.57 0.46 7.14
CA PRO A 362 5.51 0.97 8.13
C PRO A 362 6.52 -0.10 8.54
N GLY A 363 7.80 0.27 8.61
CA GLY A 363 8.91 -0.63 8.90
C GLY A 363 9.53 -1.33 7.69
N ASP A 364 8.92 -1.27 6.50
CA ASP A 364 9.58 -1.72 5.26
C ASP A 364 10.82 -0.85 4.99
N SER A 365 11.85 -1.43 4.35
CA SER A 365 13.14 -0.77 4.14
C SER A 365 13.43 -0.37 2.71
N VAL A 366 14.26 0.66 2.60
CA VAL A 366 15.05 0.98 1.42
C VAL A 366 16.52 0.87 1.81
N ARG A 367 17.26 -0.03 1.16
CA ARG A 367 18.70 -0.18 1.39
C ARG A 367 19.46 0.78 0.49
N LEU A 368 20.17 1.73 1.09
CA LEU A 368 21.16 2.56 0.42
C LEU A 368 22.56 2.10 0.84
N ASN A 369 23.61 2.51 0.13
CA ASN A 369 24.98 2.15 0.50
C ASN A 369 25.37 2.79 1.85
N ALA A 370 24.89 4.01 2.10
CA ALA A 370 25.20 4.76 3.31
C ALA A 370 24.40 4.33 4.54
N ALA A 371 23.17 3.83 4.36
CA ALA A 371 22.28 3.46 5.45
C ALA A 371 21.07 2.65 4.96
N THR A 372 20.42 1.94 5.87
CA THR A 372 19.06 1.44 5.68
C THR A 372 18.08 2.52 6.12
N LEU A 373 17.12 2.83 5.25
CA LEU A 373 15.99 3.70 5.58
C LEU A 373 14.76 2.84 5.81
N LEU A 374 13.88 3.24 6.73
CA LEU A 374 12.61 2.59 7.02
C LEU A 374 11.46 3.54 6.69
N PHE A 375 10.33 3.02 6.21
CA PHE A 375 9.11 3.81 6.14
C PHE A 375 8.52 3.95 7.53
N SER A 376 8.40 5.18 8.03
CA SER A 376 7.83 5.43 9.36
C SER A 376 6.30 5.42 9.34
N ARG A 377 5.69 5.65 8.16
CA ARG A 377 4.24 5.72 7.94
C ARG A 377 3.88 5.43 6.48
N ALA A 378 2.64 5.03 6.25
CA ALA A 378 2.04 5.05 4.92
C ALA A 378 1.95 6.50 4.43
N MET A 379 2.36 6.75 3.18
CA MET A 379 2.36 8.09 2.57
C MET A 379 1.06 8.40 1.82
N THR A 380 0.55 7.40 1.13
CA THR A 380 -0.71 7.43 0.39
C THR A 380 -1.47 6.14 0.69
N LEU A 381 -2.78 6.26 0.89
CA LEU A 381 -3.70 5.11 0.90
C LEU A 381 -4.37 5.03 -0.46
N GLU A 382 -4.55 3.82 -0.97
CA GLU A 382 -5.40 3.56 -2.13
C GLU A 382 -6.66 2.87 -1.66
N LEU A 383 -7.81 3.46 -1.97
CA LEU A 383 -9.12 2.84 -1.80
C LEU A 383 -9.62 2.47 -3.20
N ARG A 384 -10.16 1.26 -3.34
CA ARG A 384 -10.87 0.82 -4.54
C ARG A 384 -12.23 0.33 -4.13
N PHE A 385 -13.27 0.72 -4.87
CA PHE A 385 -14.60 0.16 -4.66
C PHE A 385 -15.43 0.25 -5.93
N THR A 386 -16.26 -0.76 -6.15
CA THR A 386 -17.22 -0.83 -7.25
C THR A 386 -18.58 -0.36 -6.76
N ILE A 387 -19.16 0.60 -7.47
CA ILE A 387 -20.52 1.08 -7.22
C ILE A 387 -21.43 0.52 -8.31
N TRP A 388 -22.50 -0.13 -7.90
CA TRP A 388 -23.61 -0.56 -8.75
C TRP A 388 -24.69 0.52 -8.78
N ASN A 389 -25.13 0.88 -9.98
CA ASN A 389 -26.33 1.69 -10.13
C ASN A 389 -27.57 0.77 -10.22
N ILE A 390 -28.39 0.78 -9.17
CA ILE A 390 -29.61 -0.04 -9.06
C ILE A 390 -30.79 0.64 -9.80
N SER A 391 -30.69 1.92 -10.16
CA SER A 391 -31.78 2.66 -10.81
C SER A 391 -31.91 2.38 -12.31
N SER A 392 -31.20 1.40 -12.88
CA SER A 392 -31.43 1.01 -14.27
C SER A 392 -32.84 0.45 -14.38
N ASP A 393 -33.72 1.33 -14.89
CA ASP A 393 -35.09 1.10 -15.29
C ASP A 393 -35.24 -0.33 -15.79
N ARG A 394 -36.13 -1.11 -15.17
CA ARG A 394 -36.56 -2.35 -15.83
C ARG A 394 -37.23 -1.87 -17.11
N ASP A 395 -36.52 -1.96 -18.23
CA ASP A 395 -37.11 -1.66 -19.53
C ASP A 395 -38.51 -2.30 -19.58
N LEU A 396 -39.49 -1.62 -20.17
CA LEU A 396 -40.89 -2.06 -20.28
C LEU A 396 -41.05 -3.51 -20.80
N PHE A 397 -39.99 -4.08 -21.35
CA PHE A 397 -39.88 -5.45 -21.87
C PHE A 397 -39.27 -6.47 -20.90
N GLY A 398 -38.99 -6.12 -19.64
CA GLY A 398 -38.44 -7.03 -18.63
C GLY A 398 -37.02 -7.55 -18.93
N ARG A 399 -36.31 -6.96 -19.90
CA ARG A 399 -34.88 -7.22 -20.11
C ARG A 399 -34.10 -6.40 -19.10
N SER A 400 -33.59 -7.07 -18.07
CA SER A 400 -32.61 -6.47 -17.19
C SER A 400 -31.34 -6.26 -18.00
N ASN A 401 -31.04 -5.02 -18.39
CA ASN A 401 -29.66 -4.67 -18.69
C ASN A 401 -28.86 -4.96 -17.42
N ALA A 402 -27.64 -5.50 -17.57
CA ALA A 402 -26.77 -5.68 -16.42
C ALA A 402 -26.61 -4.31 -15.74
N PRO A 403 -26.74 -4.22 -14.40
CA PRO A 403 -26.59 -2.95 -13.71
C PRO A 403 -25.24 -2.35 -14.10
N SER A 404 -25.22 -1.05 -14.41
CA SER A 404 -23.94 -0.40 -14.71
C SER A 404 -23.12 -0.32 -13.43
N SER A 405 -21.93 -0.89 -13.48
CA SER A 405 -20.92 -0.77 -12.43
C SER A 405 -19.91 0.30 -12.80
N SER A 406 -19.51 1.09 -11.82
CA SER A 406 -18.35 1.97 -11.92
C SER A 406 -17.38 1.65 -10.81
N THR A 407 -16.16 1.25 -11.17
CA THR A 407 -15.08 1.07 -10.20
C THR A 407 -14.35 2.39 -10.03
N LEU A 408 -14.31 2.88 -8.79
CA LEU A 408 -13.63 4.11 -8.42
C LEU A 408 -12.34 3.76 -7.68
N GLN A 409 -11.31 4.54 -7.95
CA GLN A 409 -10.02 4.47 -7.27
C GLN A 409 -9.74 5.82 -6.61
N VAL A 410 -9.46 5.81 -5.31
CA VAL A 410 -9.26 7.02 -4.51
C VAL A 410 -7.89 6.96 -3.84
N PHE A 411 -7.05 7.94 -4.15
CA PHE A 411 -5.76 8.12 -3.50
C PHE A 411 -5.92 9.14 -2.37
N VAL A 412 -5.50 8.78 -1.16
CA VAL A 412 -5.61 9.64 0.02
C VAL A 412 -4.22 9.94 0.57
N SER A 413 -3.85 11.22 0.60
CA SER A 413 -2.60 11.64 1.24
C SER A 413 -2.74 11.57 2.77
N THR A 414 -1.96 10.69 3.40
CA THR A 414 -2.01 10.48 4.85
C THR A 414 -1.55 11.71 5.63
N ARG A 415 -0.70 12.56 5.03
CA ARG A 415 -0.26 13.84 5.62
C ARG A 415 -1.44 14.72 6.04
N HIS A 416 -2.51 14.73 5.25
CA HIS A 416 -3.72 15.48 5.60
C HIS A 416 -4.47 14.84 6.77
N LEU A 417 -4.53 13.51 6.82
CA LEU A 417 -5.12 12.77 7.94
C LEU A 417 -4.34 13.05 9.23
N PHE A 418 -3.00 12.98 9.19
CA PHE A 418 -2.13 13.25 10.34
C PHE A 418 -2.34 14.65 10.93
N LYS A 419 -2.58 15.66 10.10
CA LYS A 419 -2.92 17.01 10.59
C LYS A 419 -4.18 16.99 11.48
N HIS A 420 -5.18 16.19 11.14
CA HIS A 420 -6.39 16.05 11.96
C HIS A 420 -6.14 15.15 13.17
N ILE A 421 -5.37 14.07 13.02
CA ILE A 421 -5.01 13.18 14.12
C ILE A 421 -4.23 13.94 15.20
N GLU A 422 -3.24 14.75 14.83
CA GLU A 422 -2.44 15.58 15.76
C GLU A 422 -3.26 16.70 16.41
N ALA A 423 -4.28 17.21 15.73
CA ALA A 423 -5.13 18.28 16.24
C ALA A 423 -6.22 17.79 17.21
N ASN A 424 -6.51 16.49 17.23
CA ASN A 424 -7.54 15.89 18.08
C ASN A 424 -6.90 15.05 19.18
N GLN A 425 -7.46 15.12 20.39
CA GLN A 425 -7.01 14.25 21.48
C GLN A 425 -7.44 12.80 21.21
N PRO A 426 -6.59 11.82 21.54
CA PRO A 426 -6.94 10.40 21.42
C PRO A 426 -8.19 10.09 22.27
N GLY A 427 -9.06 9.21 21.76
CA GLY A 427 -10.22 8.69 22.49
C GLY A 427 -11.54 9.46 22.35
N ASN A 428 -11.55 10.65 21.72
CA ASN A 428 -12.79 11.43 21.59
C ASN A 428 -13.74 10.95 20.48
N GLY A 429 -13.33 9.99 19.63
CA GLY A 429 -14.16 9.50 18.53
C GLY A 429 -14.58 10.60 17.56
N ALA A 430 -13.68 11.55 17.30
CA ALA A 430 -14.02 12.76 16.55
C ALA A 430 -14.41 12.42 15.10
N ILE A 431 -15.53 12.97 14.65
CA ILE A 431 -16.02 12.81 13.27
C ILE A 431 -15.61 14.04 12.47
N ILE A 432 -14.83 13.82 11.40
CA ILE A 432 -14.36 14.85 10.48
C ILE A 432 -15.17 14.74 9.17
N GLU A 433 -15.96 15.77 8.90
CA GLU A 433 -16.83 15.83 7.72
C GLU A 433 -16.03 15.96 6.42
N TRP A 434 -16.52 15.37 5.33
CA TRP A 434 -15.84 15.36 4.01
C TRP A 434 -15.31 16.73 3.59
N CYS A 435 -16.11 17.79 3.74
CA CYS A 435 -15.76 19.15 3.33
C CYS A 435 -14.54 19.73 4.07
N GLN A 436 -14.17 19.17 5.24
CA GLN A 436 -13.06 19.66 6.06
C GLN A 436 -11.71 19.06 5.64
N TRP A 437 -11.70 17.83 5.12
CA TRP A 437 -10.47 17.07 4.84
C TRP A 437 -10.38 16.57 3.40
N GLY A 438 -11.49 16.10 2.83
CA GLY A 438 -11.55 15.30 1.61
C GLY A 438 -11.03 15.99 0.35
N PRO A 439 -11.54 17.18 -0.04
CA PRO A 439 -11.15 17.83 -1.29
C PRO A 439 -9.65 18.02 -1.46
N ALA A 440 -8.93 18.44 -0.43
CA ALA A 440 -7.48 18.65 -0.51
C ALA A 440 -6.67 17.36 -0.32
N ALA A 441 -7.21 16.37 0.40
CA ALA A 441 -6.51 15.15 0.76
C ALA A 441 -6.63 14.03 -0.29
N THR A 442 -7.60 14.11 -1.21
CA THR A 442 -7.95 12.99 -2.09
C THR A 442 -7.78 13.28 -3.57
N ARG A 443 -7.42 12.26 -4.36
CA ARG A 443 -7.58 12.19 -5.82
C ARG A 443 -8.51 11.04 -6.19
N TRP A 444 -9.60 11.32 -6.89
CA TRP A 444 -10.53 10.30 -7.40
C TRP A 444 -10.31 10.08 -8.89
N LEU A 445 -10.16 8.82 -9.29
CA LEU A 445 -10.02 8.40 -10.69
C LEU A 445 -11.03 7.28 -10.98
N LYS A 446 -11.50 7.18 -12.22
CA LYS A 446 -12.20 5.98 -12.71
C LYS A 446 -11.14 4.89 -12.92
N PHE A 447 -11.39 3.70 -12.36
CA PHE A 447 -10.45 2.60 -12.45
C PHE A 447 -10.52 1.94 -13.82
N ASN A 448 -9.35 1.71 -14.42
CA ASN A 448 -9.21 0.87 -15.61
C ASN A 448 -8.54 -0.43 -15.17
N GLU A 449 -8.97 -1.58 -15.68
CA GLU A 449 -8.51 -2.94 -15.29
C GLU A 449 -7.02 -3.25 -15.59
N MET A 450 -6.21 -2.24 -15.81
CA MET A 450 -4.79 -2.40 -16.14
C MET A 450 -3.98 -2.83 -14.90
N PRO A 451 -2.89 -3.60 -15.09
CA PRO A 451 -1.97 -3.95 -14.03
C PRO A 451 -1.42 -2.70 -13.33
N ASN A 452 -1.53 -2.66 -12.01
CA ASN A 452 -1.08 -1.53 -11.21
C ASN A 452 -0.36 -1.92 -9.92
N ALA A 453 0.38 -0.96 -9.38
CA ALA A 453 1.06 -1.06 -8.09
C ALA A 453 1.09 0.30 -7.40
N LEU A 454 0.90 0.29 -6.08
CA LEU A 454 1.14 1.43 -5.20
C LEU A 454 2.49 1.23 -4.49
N TYR A 455 3.33 2.26 -4.50
CA TYR A 455 4.56 2.31 -3.70
C TYR A 455 4.85 3.73 -3.20
N GLY A 456 4.62 3.94 -1.90
CA GLY A 456 4.75 5.22 -1.22
C GLY A 456 3.72 6.20 -1.78
N PRO A 457 4.14 7.39 -2.24
CA PRO A 457 3.25 8.33 -2.89
C PRO A 457 2.99 8.02 -4.37
N ARG A 458 3.54 6.94 -4.92
CA ARG A 458 3.56 6.68 -6.38
C ARG A 458 2.59 5.57 -6.73
N TYR A 459 1.74 5.83 -7.70
CA TYR A 459 0.90 4.83 -8.35
C TYR A 459 1.46 4.54 -9.72
N ILE A 460 1.67 3.27 -10.04
CA ILE A 460 2.30 2.85 -11.29
C ILE A 460 1.37 1.91 -12.04
N GLN A 461 1.24 2.17 -13.33
CA GLN A 461 0.43 1.40 -14.26
C GLN A 461 1.31 0.93 -15.42
N ALA A 462 1.18 -0.35 -15.78
CA ALA A 462 1.81 -0.89 -16.98
C ALA A 462 0.81 -0.87 -18.13
N ILE A 463 1.18 -0.22 -19.23
CA ILE A 463 0.38 -0.11 -20.44
C ILE A 463 1.09 -0.91 -21.53
N GLY A 464 0.57 -2.08 -21.85
CA GLY A 464 1.06 -2.90 -22.96
C GLY A 464 0.72 -2.26 -24.30
N SER A 465 1.65 -2.33 -25.24
CA SER A 465 1.48 -1.94 -26.63
C SER A 465 1.42 -3.18 -27.53
N SER A 466 0.82 -3.03 -28.71
CA SER A 466 0.69 -4.11 -29.70
C SER A 466 2.03 -4.57 -30.27
N ASP A 467 3.06 -3.73 -30.21
CA ASP A 467 4.44 -4.08 -30.60
C ASP A 467 5.20 -4.90 -29.54
N GLY A 468 4.56 -5.20 -28.40
CA GLY A 468 5.17 -5.91 -27.27
C GLY A 468 5.92 -4.99 -26.30
N SER A 469 6.05 -3.69 -26.58
CA SER A 469 6.62 -2.75 -25.63
C SER A 469 5.66 -2.51 -24.45
N VAL A 470 6.21 -2.18 -23.28
CA VAL A 470 5.43 -1.82 -22.10
C VAL A 470 5.77 -0.40 -21.71
N SER A 471 4.78 0.47 -21.74
CA SER A 471 4.90 1.83 -21.21
C SER A 471 4.50 1.85 -19.75
N ILE A 472 5.42 2.27 -18.89
CA ILE A 472 5.16 2.47 -17.47
C ILE A 472 4.70 3.91 -17.27
N LEU A 473 3.49 4.08 -16.79
CA LEU A 473 2.94 5.36 -16.36
C LEU A 473 3.00 5.43 -14.83
N ALA A 474 3.66 6.44 -14.29
CA ALA A 474 3.68 6.74 -12.86
C ALA A 474 2.93 8.04 -12.56
N MET A 475 2.07 7.99 -11.57
CA MET A 475 1.41 9.14 -10.95
C MET A 475 1.99 9.33 -9.55
N ASP A 476 2.73 10.42 -9.33
CA ASP A 476 3.33 10.75 -8.05
C ASP A 476 2.46 11.76 -7.29
N PHE A 477 1.93 11.35 -6.14
CA PHE A 477 1.07 12.14 -5.24
C PHE A 477 1.85 12.85 -4.11
N ASN A 478 3.19 12.92 -4.19
CA ASN A 478 4.01 13.61 -3.20
C ASN A 478 3.85 15.14 -3.31
N ALA A 479 2.80 15.67 -2.68
CA ALA A 479 2.47 17.11 -2.76
C ALA A 479 3.64 18.06 -2.43
N PRO A 480 4.48 17.81 -1.40
CA PRO A 480 5.69 18.61 -1.17
C PRO A 480 6.68 18.57 -2.34
N ALA A 481 6.95 17.38 -2.91
CA ALA A 481 7.85 17.26 -4.05
C ALA A 481 7.30 18.01 -5.28
N ILE A 482 6.00 17.93 -5.53
CA ILE A 482 5.30 18.66 -6.59
C ILE A 482 5.45 20.17 -6.38
N ALA A 483 5.19 20.68 -5.18
CA ALA A 483 5.31 22.10 -4.86
C ALA A 483 6.73 22.65 -5.12
N VAL A 484 7.77 21.85 -4.82
CA VAL A 484 9.17 22.20 -5.12
C VAL A 484 9.42 22.28 -6.63
N LEU A 485 8.90 21.33 -7.40
CA LEU A 485 9.03 21.32 -8.87
C LEU A 485 8.37 22.55 -9.50
N GLU A 486 7.19 22.94 -9.02
CA GLU A 486 6.51 24.13 -9.50
C GLU A 486 7.26 25.42 -9.20
N HIS A 487 7.80 25.53 -8.00
CA HIS A 487 8.61 26.69 -7.63
C HIS A 487 9.84 26.81 -8.55
N LYS A 488 10.47 25.68 -8.90
CA LYS A 488 11.58 25.66 -9.87
C LYS A 488 11.13 26.13 -11.26
N ARG A 489 9.96 25.69 -11.76
CA ARG A 489 9.42 26.11 -13.06
C ARG A 489 9.11 27.61 -13.14
N LYS A 490 8.64 28.20 -12.04
CA LYS A 490 8.24 29.61 -12.00
C LYS A 490 9.39 30.59 -11.83
N SER A 491 10.59 30.14 -11.48
CA SER A 491 11.75 31.01 -11.20
C SER A 491 12.41 31.45 -12.52
N PRO A 492 12.13 32.67 -13.04
CA PRO A 492 12.63 33.12 -14.33
C PRO A 492 14.09 33.53 -14.16
N GLY A 493 15.02 32.91 -14.89
CA GLY A 493 16.42 33.35 -14.95
C GLY A 493 17.47 32.33 -14.52
N VAL A 494 17.07 31.11 -14.11
CA VAL A 494 18.01 29.99 -14.07
C VAL A 494 17.89 29.25 -15.40
N ASN A 495 18.81 29.50 -16.33
CA ASN A 495 18.95 28.71 -17.55
C ASN A 495 19.19 27.24 -17.15
N HIS A 496 18.12 26.45 -17.06
CA HIS A 496 18.16 25.04 -16.66
C HIS A 496 18.61 24.10 -17.78
N GLY A 497 19.32 24.61 -18.79
CA GLY A 497 19.79 23.87 -19.97
C GLY A 497 20.90 22.85 -19.71
N SER A 498 20.99 22.24 -18.54
CA SER A 498 22.02 21.22 -18.27
C SER A 498 21.57 20.08 -17.35
N LEU A 499 20.67 20.29 -16.38
CA LEU A 499 20.31 19.22 -15.42
C LEU A 499 19.07 18.39 -15.80
N LEU A 500 18.34 18.78 -16.84
CA LEU A 500 17.19 18.01 -17.38
C LEU A 500 17.40 17.55 -18.83
N GLN A 501 18.58 17.81 -19.42
CA GLN A 501 18.87 17.47 -20.83
C GLN A 501 19.82 16.28 -21.05
N SER A 502 20.43 15.68 -20.01
CA SER A 502 21.36 14.55 -20.24
C SER A 502 20.69 13.18 -20.45
N GLY A 503 19.40 13.14 -20.80
CA GLY A 503 18.67 11.90 -21.11
C GLY A 503 17.78 11.96 -22.36
N ALA A 504 17.74 13.09 -23.08
CA ALA A 504 16.91 13.24 -24.27
C ALA A 504 17.69 12.88 -25.55
N HIS A 505 18.06 11.60 -25.69
CA HIS A 505 18.45 11.03 -26.98
C HIS A 505 17.43 9.97 -27.41
N THR A 506 16.30 10.45 -27.94
CA THR A 506 15.64 10.02 -29.20
C THR A 506 14.29 10.74 -29.30
N ALA A 507 14.31 11.96 -29.84
CA ALA A 507 13.12 12.53 -30.45
C ALA A 507 12.86 11.76 -31.77
N VAL A 508 12.04 10.71 -31.69
CA VAL A 508 11.27 10.24 -32.84
C VAL A 508 9.90 10.90 -32.73
N GLY A 509 9.56 11.71 -33.73
CA GLY A 509 8.32 12.47 -33.75
C GLY A 509 7.10 11.56 -33.64
N TRP A 510 6.28 11.82 -32.64
CA TRP A 510 4.90 11.36 -32.59
C TRP A 510 4.02 12.55 -32.94
N ASP A 511 3.71 12.69 -34.24
CA ASP A 511 2.46 13.34 -34.64
C ASP A 511 1.34 12.40 -34.23
N VAL A 512 0.81 12.57 -33.02
CA VAL A 512 -0.47 11.97 -32.65
C VAL A 512 -1.52 12.77 -33.40
N PRO A 513 -2.32 12.14 -34.29
CA PRO A 513 -3.45 12.84 -34.89
C PRO A 513 -4.37 13.25 -33.75
N VAL A 514 -4.58 14.55 -33.60
CA VAL A 514 -5.73 15.09 -32.86
C VAL A 514 -6.95 14.72 -33.70
N GLY A 515 -7.40 13.47 -33.55
CA GLY A 515 -8.69 13.01 -33.99
C GLY A 515 -9.75 13.66 -33.13
N GLU A 516 -10.81 14.13 -33.77
CA GLU A 516 -11.95 14.76 -33.13
C GLU A 516 -12.47 13.93 -31.95
N GLN A 517 -12.86 14.66 -30.92
CA GLN A 517 -13.52 14.22 -29.71
C GLN A 517 -14.55 13.12 -29.98
N THR A 518 -14.25 11.91 -29.54
CA THR A 518 -15.29 11.02 -29.03
C THR A 518 -15.39 11.27 -27.54
N GLU A 519 -16.53 11.81 -27.12
CA GLU A 519 -16.98 11.74 -25.73
C GLU A 519 -16.95 10.26 -25.32
N ASP A 520 -16.41 9.97 -24.14
CA ASP A 520 -16.41 8.65 -23.50
C ASP A 520 -15.31 7.66 -23.96
N ASP A 521 -14.08 7.87 -23.50
CA ASP A 521 -13.24 6.79 -22.96
C ASP A 521 -11.97 7.36 -22.30
N GLY A 522 -11.58 6.81 -21.16
CA GLY A 522 -10.61 7.36 -20.20
C GLY A 522 -9.14 7.46 -20.67
N VAL A 523 -8.87 8.29 -21.68
CA VAL A 523 -7.52 8.65 -22.12
C VAL A 523 -6.97 9.74 -21.21
N TYR A 524 -5.91 9.44 -20.46
CA TYR A 524 -5.22 10.39 -19.58
C TYR A 524 -4.44 11.43 -20.42
N PRO A 525 -4.87 12.70 -20.49
CA PRO A 525 -4.19 13.70 -21.29
C PRO A 525 -3.08 14.34 -20.45
N GLY A 526 -1.91 13.73 -20.45
CA GLY A 526 -0.74 14.26 -19.76
C GLY A 526 0.51 14.11 -20.60
N LEU A 527 1.09 15.24 -21.05
CA LEU A 527 2.48 15.27 -21.52
C LEU A 527 3.39 14.79 -20.37
N ASP A 528 4.47 14.07 -20.72
CA ASP A 528 5.44 13.56 -19.75
C ASP A 528 5.96 14.69 -18.84
N GLY A 529 5.87 14.48 -17.53
CA GLY A 529 6.22 15.48 -16.52
C GLY A 529 5.17 16.57 -16.27
N SER A 530 3.93 16.45 -16.77
CA SER A 530 2.85 17.38 -16.45
C SER A 530 2.46 17.29 -14.96
N ILE A 531 2.07 18.43 -14.39
CA ILE A 531 1.56 18.53 -13.03
C ILE A 531 0.06 18.77 -13.17
N VAL A 532 -0.73 17.80 -12.72
CA VAL A 532 -2.19 17.85 -12.74
C VAL A 532 -2.66 18.44 -11.42
N LYS A 533 -3.37 19.56 -11.53
CA LYS A 533 -3.93 20.31 -10.39
C LYS A 533 -5.41 20.58 -10.54
N GLU A 534 -5.93 20.29 -11.72
CA GLU A 534 -7.32 20.41 -12.06
C GLU A 534 -8.15 19.65 -11.03
N GLU A 535 -9.30 20.25 -10.73
CA GLU A 535 -10.29 19.64 -9.87
C GLU A 535 -10.94 18.48 -10.60
N THR A 536 -11.05 17.33 -9.94
CA THR A 536 -11.94 16.25 -10.39
C THR A 536 -13.27 16.40 -9.67
N THR A 537 -14.35 16.43 -10.44
CA THR A 537 -15.72 16.52 -9.91
C THR A 537 -16.53 15.31 -10.39
N LEU A 538 -17.04 14.52 -9.45
CA LEU A 538 -17.91 13.36 -9.74
C LEU A 538 -19.32 13.64 -9.20
N SER A 539 -20.33 13.64 -10.07
CA SER A 539 -21.72 13.95 -9.68
C SER A 539 -22.69 12.76 -9.83
N GLU A 540 -22.37 11.78 -10.65
CA GLU A 540 -23.34 10.77 -11.11
C GLU A 540 -23.76 9.75 -10.04
N LEU A 541 -22.89 9.46 -9.07
CA LEU A 541 -23.08 8.38 -8.09
C LEU A 541 -23.28 8.87 -6.65
N PHE A 542 -23.20 10.19 -6.44
CA PHE A 542 -23.14 10.80 -5.12
C PHE A 542 -24.27 11.79 -4.93
N LYS A 543 -24.75 11.90 -3.70
CA LYS A 543 -25.81 12.84 -3.31
C LYS A 543 -25.42 14.29 -3.55
N TYR A 544 -24.13 14.60 -3.43
CA TYR A 544 -23.55 15.90 -3.73
C TYR A 544 -22.31 15.70 -4.61
N PRO A 545 -21.96 16.67 -5.49
CA PRO A 545 -20.75 16.58 -6.30
C PRO A 545 -19.50 16.37 -5.43
N VAL A 546 -18.76 15.31 -5.73
CA VAL A 546 -17.51 14.98 -5.04
C VAL A 546 -16.37 15.73 -5.69
N VAL A 547 -15.85 16.71 -4.96
CA VAL A 547 -14.71 17.52 -5.38
C VAL A 547 -13.42 16.94 -4.81
N SER A 548 -12.41 16.80 -5.67
CA SER A 548 -11.11 16.21 -5.35
C SER A 548 -9.97 16.98 -6.01
N ARG A 549 -8.92 17.31 -5.25
CA ARG A 549 -7.87 18.27 -5.62
C ARG A 549 -6.44 17.88 -5.20
N LEU A 550 -6.20 16.65 -4.74
CA LEU A 550 -4.84 16.21 -4.42
C LEU A 550 -3.98 16.27 -5.70
N PRO A 551 -2.94 17.12 -5.75
CA PRO A 551 -2.14 17.28 -6.97
C PRO A 551 -1.30 16.02 -7.20
N TYR A 552 -1.05 15.71 -8.47
CA TYR A 552 -0.12 14.66 -8.85
C TYR A 552 0.71 15.07 -10.06
N ARG A 553 1.86 14.43 -10.23
CA ARG A 553 2.68 14.53 -11.43
C ARG A 553 2.58 13.23 -12.20
N THR A 554 2.47 13.31 -13.52
CA THR A 554 2.59 12.13 -14.39
C THR A 554 4.00 12.03 -14.96
N ILE A 555 4.51 10.81 -15.04
CA ILE A 555 5.79 10.47 -15.69
C ILE A 555 5.55 9.19 -16.48
N SER A 556 5.98 9.14 -17.73
CA SER A 556 5.88 7.94 -18.56
C SER A 556 7.24 7.50 -19.06
N LYS A 557 7.53 6.20 -18.98
CA LYS A 557 8.73 5.62 -19.60
C LYS A 557 8.37 4.34 -20.33
N THR A 558 8.71 4.28 -21.62
CA THR A 558 8.61 3.04 -22.39
C THR A 558 9.82 2.17 -22.09
N ILE A 559 9.56 0.93 -21.68
CA ILE A 559 10.58 -0.09 -21.45
C ILE A 559 10.36 -1.15 -22.53
N LEU A 560 11.40 -1.39 -23.32
CA LEU A 560 11.40 -2.50 -24.28
C LEU A 560 11.49 -3.80 -23.49
N MET A 561 10.35 -4.47 -23.40
CA MET A 561 10.24 -5.81 -22.87
C MET A 561 9.91 -6.70 -24.06
N GLY A 562 10.38 -7.95 -24.06
CA GLY A 562 10.05 -8.88 -25.15
C GLY A 562 8.52 -9.02 -25.34
N HIS A 563 8.07 -9.75 -26.37
CA HIS A 563 6.66 -9.91 -26.78
C HIS A 563 5.69 -10.53 -25.74
N GLU A 564 6.01 -10.52 -24.46
CA GLU A 564 5.20 -11.07 -23.38
C GLU A 564 4.19 -10.02 -22.91
N SER A 565 2.92 -10.42 -22.77
CA SER A 565 1.94 -9.61 -22.07
C SER A 565 2.11 -9.77 -20.55
N PHE A 566 1.82 -8.72 -19.78
CA PHE A 566 1.95 -8.75 -18.32
C PHE A 566 0.60 -8.58 -17.67
N ARG A 567 0.32 -9.43 -16.68
CA ARG A 567 -0.94 -9.37 -15.93
C ARG A 567 -0.79 -8.60 -14.64
N ARG A 568 0.41 -8.56 -14.06
CA ARG A 568 0.66 -7.97 -12.75
C ARG A 568 2.02 -7.30 -12.68
N ILE A 569 2.06 -6.24 -11.90
CA ILE A 569 3.24 -5.43 -11.60
C ILE A 569 3.32 -5.28 -10.08
N LYS A 570 4.52 -5.36 -9.53
CA LYS A 570 4.82 -5.07 -8.13
C LYS A 570 6.05 -4.20 -8.04
N ILE A 571 6.07 -3.37 -7.01
CA ILE A 571 7.14 -2.41 -6.79
C ILE A 571 7.50 -2.45 -5.32
N ASP A 572 8.79 -2.53 -5.05
CA ASP A 572 9.32 -2.46 -3.71
C ASP A 572 10.73 -1.87 -3.72
N ALA A 573 10.94 -0.86 -2.89
CA ALA A 573 12.18 -0.10 -2.76
C ALA A 573 12.76 0.38 -4.10
N GLU A 574 13.72 -0.36 -4.63
CA GLU A 574 14.43 -0.07 -5.87
C GLU A 574 14.07 -1.04 -7.02
N TYR A 575 13.11 -1.93 -6.81
CA TYR A 575 12.74 -2.98 -7.74
C TYR A 575 11.35 -2.76 -8.34
N LEU A 576 11.26 -2.95 -9.65
CA LEU A 576 10.04 -3.07 -10.41
C LEU A 576 9.97 -4.50 -10.93
N VAL A 577 9.04 -5.31 -10.43
CA VAL A 577 8.83 -6.70 -10.85
C VAL A 577 7.58 -6.79 -11.71
N MET A 578 7.71 -7.37 -12.89
CA MET A 578 6.64 -7.54 -13.86
C MET A 578 6.45 -9.03 -14.11
N ILE A 579 5.21 -9.48 -13.96
CA ILE A 579 4.84 -10.89 -14.00
C ILE A 579 4.04 -11.15 -15.27
N PRO A 580 4.54 -12.03 -16.16
CA PRO A 580 3.90 -12.28 -17.44
C PRO A 580 2.53 -12.91 -17.24
N ASP A 581 1.62 -12.68 -18.19
CA ASP A 581 0.36 -13.38 -18.23
C ASP A 581 0.58 -14.83 -18.67
N ILE A 582 0.33 -15.73 -17.74
CA ILE A 582 0.45 -17.18 -17.88
C ILE A 582 -0.34 -17.68 -19.09
N LEU A 583 -1.50 -17.07 -19.37
CA LEU A 583 -2.37 -17.46 -20.48
C LEU A 583 -1.75 -17.18 -21.85
N THR A 584 -0.77 -16.28 -21.91
CA THR A 584 -0.12 -15.87 -23.17
C THR A 584 1.21 -16.56 -23.45
N LEU A 585 1.72 -17.36 -22.50
CA LEU A 585 2.93 -18.15 -22.71
C LEU A 585 2.66 -19.25 -23.74
N THR A 586 3.23 -19.12 -24.95
CA THR A 586 3.10 -20.12 -26.02
C THR A 586 3.68 -21.48 -25.59
N LEU A 587 3.20 -22.57 -26.18
CA LEU A 587 3.60 -23.92 -25.78
C LEU A 587 5.09 -24.24 -26.01
N SER A 588 5.81 -23.46 -26.82
CA SER A 588 7.09 -23.88 -27.41
C SER A 588 8.38 -23.34 -26.77
N GLU A 589 8.36 -22.42 -25.79
CA GLU A 589 9.58 -21.63 -25.49
C GLU A 589 10.12 -21.62 -24.04
N ALA A 590 9.50 -22.25 -23.03
CA ALA A 590 10.15 -22.36 -21.71
C ALA A 590 9.64 -23.53 -20.84
N GLU A 591 10.58 -24.35 -20.34
CA GLU A 591 10.32 -25.32 -19.26
C GLU A 591 10.12 -24.65 -17.89
N ASN A 592 10.66 -23.44 -17.72
CA ASN A 592 10.72 -22.71 -16.45
C ASN A 592 10.04 -21.35 -16.54
N PHE A 593 9.35 -20.95 -15.47
CA PHE A 593 8.69 -19.65 -15.37
C PHE A 593 9.72 -18.51 -15.24
N CYS A 594 9.62 -17.49 -16.09
CA CYS A 594 10.54 -16.36 -16.17
C CYS A 594 9.92 -15.09 -15.58
N LEU A 595 10.64 -14.45 -14.68
CA LEU A 595 10.30 -13.13 -14.12
C LEU A 595 11.12 -12.05 -14.81
N SER A 596 10.49 -10.92 -15.11
CA SER A 596 11.18 -9.73 -15.59
C SER A 596 11.21 -8.68 -14.50
N PHE A 597 12.38 -8.17 -14.13
CA PHE A 597 12.48 -7.07 -13.19
C PHE A 597 13.47 -5.99 -13.63
N GLY A 598 13.14 -4.74 -13.35
CA GLY A 598 14.03 -3.60 -13.49
C GLY A 598 14.46 -3.12 -12.10
N LYS A 599 15.75 -2.82 -11.94
CA LYS A 599 16.27 -2.16 -10.74
C LYS A 599 16.37 -0.66 -11.01
N LEU A 600 16.15 0.21 -10.04
CA LEU A 600 16.45 1.63 -10.22
C LEU A 600 17.94 1.84 -10.44
N ASP A 601 18.25 2.57 -11.50
CA ASP A 601 19.59 3.00 -11.83
C ASP A 601 19.88 4.30 -11.08
N MET A 602 20.59 4.12 -9.98
CA MET A 602 21.09 5.17 -9.11
C MET A 602 22.34 5.78 -9.77
N PRO A 603 22.43 7.11 -9.95
CA PRO A 603 23.61 7.72 -10.57
C PRO A 603 24.86 7.30 -9.80
N SER A 604 25.78 6.62 -10.51
CA SER A 604 27.06 6.19 -9.94
C SER A 604 27.84 7.41 -9.47
N GLU A 605 28.63 7.24 -8.40
CA GLU A 605 29.53 8.27 -7.92
C GLU A 605 30.67 8.50 -8.93
N GLU A 606 30.42 9.29 -9.98
CA GLU A 606 31.49 9.92 -10.78
C GLU A 606 32.04 11.18 -10.10
#